data_AF-A0A9D7M3W5-F1
#
_entry.id   AF-A0A9D7M3W5-F1
#
_cell.length_a   1.000
_cell.length_b   1.000
_cell.length_c   1.000
_cell.angle_alpha   90.00
_cell.angle_beta   90.00
_cell.angle_gamma   90.00
#
_symmetry.space_group_name_H-M   'P 1'
#
loop_
_entity.id
_entity.type
_entity.pdbx_description
1 polymer ?
#
loop_
_entity_poly.entity_id
_entity_poly.type
_entity_poly.pdbx_seq_one_letter_code
_entity_poly.pdbx_strand_id
1 'polypeptide(L)'
;MKTLFFLISLILTSISTSPVYCQGIVRSNDTIINHTSDTTASTSPNDSTDLENDFSPGLFFIAMVGFGFMLLGVGCGIALTFIVVLVLSGLISLGVLSAAVLVGLNKKSYTAGFKTFIILGSLVGGIFLGSAGFWVLNKIMKWWTTETALLSGSIAGLIAGLLFGYTSWYVLRRLTGYIMGKLKT
;
A
#
# COMPACT_ATOMS: atom_id res chain seq x y z
N MET A 1 -18.24 28.84 0.57
CA MET A 1 -17.14 29.72 0.08
C MET A 1 -15.81 29.43 0.77
N LYS A 2 -15.72 29.36 2.11
CA LYS A 2 -14.45 29.10 2.84
C LYS A 2 -13.75 27.77 2.48
N THR A 3 -14.50 26.70 2.21
CA THR A 3 -13.95 25.39 1.79
C THR A 3 -13.38 25.38 0.38
N LEU A 4 -13.87 26.26 -0.50
CA LEU A 4 -13.44 26.34 -1.90
C LEU A 4 -12.09 27.08 -2.02
N PHE A 5 -11.88 28.09 -1.19
CA PHE A 5 -10.60 28.80 -1.08
C PHE A 5 -9.48 27.88 -0.56
N PHE A 6 -9.81 27.00 0.37
CA PHE A 6 -8.86 26.01 0.92
C PHE A 6 -8.47 24.94 -0.12
N LEU A 7 -9.42 24.50 -0.94
CA LEU A 7 -9.17 23.57 -2.07
C LEU A 7 -8.24 24.17 -3.13
N ILE A 8 -8.43 25.44 -3.49
CA ILE A 8 -7.58 26.14 -4.46
C ILE A 8 -6.15 26.32 -3.92
N SER A 9 -6.01 26.68 -2.64
CA SER A 9 -4.68 26.84 -2.03
C SER A 9 -3.90 25.53 -1.94
N LEU A 10 -4.60 24.39 -1.74
CA LEU A 10 -3.97 23.07 -1.65
C LEU A 10 -3.45 22.58 -3.02
N ILE A 11 -4.16 22.91 -4.10
CA ILE A 11 -3.77 22.58 -5.48
C ILE A 11 -2.50 23.33 -5.90
N LEU A 12 -2.31 24.57 -5.43
CA LEU A 12 -1.10 25.36 -5.74
C LEU A 12 0.16 24.82 -5.04
N THR A 13 0.03 24.22 -3.86
CA THR A 13 1.17 23.69 -3.09
C THR A 13 1.69 22.33 -3.57
N SER A 14 0.90 21.56 -4.32
CA SER A 14 1.29 20.24 -4.84
C SER A 14 2.21 20.29 -6.08
N ILE A 15 2.37 21.45 -6.72
CA ILE A 15 3.15 21.57 -7.97
C ILE A 15 4.65 21.81 -7.69
N SER A 16 5.04 22.16 -6.46
CA SER A 16 6.37 22.70 -6.15
C SER A 16 7.35 21.77 -5.42
N THR A 17 7.07 20.47 -5.25
CA THR A 17 7.97 19.58 -4.48
C THR A 17 8.42 18.34 -5.26
N SER A 18 9.61 18.45 -5.87
CA SER A 18 10.37 17.30 -6.38
C SER A 18 11.58 17.07 -5.46
N PRO A 19 11.66 16.00 -4.66
CA PRO A 19 12.89 15.66 -3.96
C PRO A 19 13.82 14.80 -4.84
N VAL A 20 15.06 15.27 -4.98
CA VAL A 20 16.20 14.54 -5.54
C VAL A 20 16.66 13.50 -4.51
N TYR A 21 16.64 12.22 -4.87
CA TYR A 21 17.20 11.14 -4.03
C TYR A 21 18.59 10.75 -4.54
N CYS A 22 19.62 10.98 -3.72
CA CYS A 22 20.95 10.36 -3.88
C CYS A 22 20.99 9.04 -3.10
N GLN A 23 21.25 7.91 -3.78
CA GLN A 23 21.55 6.63 -3.13
C GLN A 23 23.06 6.47 -2.93
N GLY A 24 23.47 6.26 -1.67
CA GLY A 24 24.81 5.81 -1.30
C GLY A 24 24.90 4.28 -1.36
N ILE A 25 25.86 3.77 -2.13
CA ILE A 25 26.20 2.35 -2.23
C ILE A 25 27.18 2.00 -1.10
N VAL A 26 26.77 1.14 -0.17
CA VAL A 26 27.67 0.54 0.82
C VAL A 26 28.09 -0.85 0.31
N ARG A 27 29.39 -1.01 0.11
CA ARG A 27 30.07 -2.23 -0.32
C ARG A 27 30.66 -2.91 0.92
N SER A 28 30.26 -4.14 1.20
CA SER A 28 30.94 -5.01 2.17
C SER A 28 31.68 -6.12 1.44
N ASN A 29 33.01 -6.00 1.41
CA ASN A 29 33.95 -7.10 1.27
C ASN A 29 34.36 -7.49 2.70
N ASP A 30 34.42 -8.79 3.01
CA ASP A 30 35.53 -9.43 3.75
C ASP A 30 35.33 -10.95 3.71
N THR A 31 36.19 -11.75 3.06
CA THR A 31 37.56 -12.22 3.38
C THR A 31 37.57 -13.50 4.25
N ILE A 32 38.25 -14.50 3.69
CA ILE A 32 38.45 -15.92 4.03
C ILE A 32 39.32 -16.10 5.28
N ILE A 33 39.14 -17.19 6.06
CA ILE A 33 40.21 -18.07 6.65
C ILE A 33 39.53 -19.37 7.13
N ASN A 34 39.93 -20.53 6.59
CA ASN A 34 39.69 -21.84 7.22
C ASN A 34 41.02 -22.56 7.40
N HIS A 35 41.27 -22.94 8.65
CA HIS A 35 42.48 -23.54 9.18
C HIS A 35 42.45 -25.05 8.98
N THR A 36 43.48 -25.61 8.35
CA THR A 36 43.73 -27.05 8.26
C THR A 36 44.21 -27.58 9.61
N SER A 37 43.65 -28.70 10.06
CA SER A 37 44.22 -29.54 11.12
C SER A 37 43.81 -30.99 10.87
N ASP A 38 44.76 -31.76 10.32
CA ASP A 38 44.73 -33.22 10.31
C ASP A 38 44.93 -33.74 11.74
N THR A 39 44.09 -34.68 12.19
CA THR A 39 44.49 -35.65 13.22
C THR A 39 43.70 -36.95 13.02
N THR A 40 44.48 -38.01 12.83
CA THR A 40 44.13 -39.40 12.59
C THR A 40 43.62 -40.06 13.89
N ALA A 41 42.52 -40.82 13.83
CA ALA A 41 42.18 -41.80 14.86
C ALA A 41 41.35 -42.96 14.29
N SER A 42 42.04 -44.08 14.06
CA SER A 42 41.65 -45.47 14.33
C SER A 42 40.17 -45.87 14.26
N THR A 43 39.86 -46.59 13.19
CA THR A 43 38.67 -47.43 12.96
C THR A 43 38.64 -48.63 13.91
N SER A 44 37.53 -48.81 14.63
CA SER A 44 37.12 -50.09 15.24
C SER A 44 35.70 -50.43 14.73
N PRO A 45 35.39 -51.71 14.45
CA PRO A 45 34.27 -52.10 13.60
C PRO A 45 32.99 -52.35 14.40
N ASN A 46 31.86 -52.24 13.70
CA ASN A 46 30.51 -52.66 14.10
C ASN A 46 29.73 -51.71 15.01
N ASP A 47 29.22 -50.64 14.42
CA ASP A 47 27.77 -50.41 14.44
C ASP A 47 27.43 -49.83 13.07
N SER A 48 26.87 -50.67 12.20
CA SER A 48 26.27 -50.23 10.95
C SER A 48 25.04 -49.43 11.32
N THR A 49 25.26 -48.17 11.68
CA THR A 49 24.23 -47.14 11.63
C THR A 49 23.71 -47.13 10.21
N ASP A 50 22.61 -47.85 9.99
CA ASP A 50 21.68 -47.73 8.85
C ASP A 50 21.08 -46.31 8.84
N LEU A 51 21.96 -45.31 8.72
CA LEU A 51 21.66 -43.92 8.40
C LEU A 51 21.83 -43.68 6.90
N GLU A 52 22.03 -44.75 6.12
CA GLU A 52 22.03 -44.71 4.67
C GLU A 52 20.59 -44.80 4.15
N ASN A 53 20.05 -43.65 3.77
CA ASN A 53 18.94 -43.50 2.81
C ASN A 53 17.49 -43.47 3.33
N ASP A 54 17.22 -42.82 4.46
CA ASP A 54 15.85 -42.34 4.75
C ASP A 54 15.53 -41.00 4.02
N PHE A 55 16.26 -40.72 2.93
CA PHE A 55 15.98 -39.65 1.97
C PHE A 55 14.77 -40.06 1.13
N SER A 56 13.59 -40.03 1.74
CA SER A 56 12.31 -40.22 1.07
C SER A 56 12.08 -39.07 0.07
N PRO A 57 12.20 -39.28 -1.25
CA PRO A 57 12.14 -38.19 -2.24
C PRO A 57 10.77 -37.48 -2.24
N GLY A 58 9.71 -38.19 -1.82
CA GLY A 58 8.38 -37.62 -1.63
C GLY A 58 8.29 -36.62 -0.48
N LEU A 59 9.05 -36.81 0.61
CA LEU A 59 9.11 -35.88 1.73
C LEU A 59 9.81 -34.57 1.33
N PHE A 60 10.85 -34.67 0.49
CA PHE A 60 11.51 -33.50 -0.07
C PHE A 60 10.58 -32.69 -0.98
N PHE A 61 9.78 -33.36 -1.81
CA PHE A 61 8.83 -32.70 -2.71
C PHE A 61 7.72 -31.98 -1.93
N ILE A 62 7.15 -32.61 -0.89
CA ILE A 62 6.12 -31.96 -0.04
C ILE A 62 6.68 -30.77 0.73
N ALA A 63 7.93 -30.88 1.22
CA ALA A 63 8.62 -29.78 1.91
C ALA A 63 8.89 -28.60 0.98
N MET A 64 9.31 -28.86 -0.27
CA MET A 64 9.55 -27.82 -1.28
C MET A 64 8.25 -27.06 -1.62
N VAL A 65 7.15 -27.78 -1.84
CA VAL A 65 5.83 -27.17 -2.11
C VAL A 65 5.34 -26.37 -0.90
N GLY A 66 5.45 -26.92 0.31
CA GLY A 66 5.07 -26.24 1.54
C GLY A 66 5.86 -24.95 1.77
N PHE A 67 7.18 -24.98 1.55
CA PHE A 67 8.03 -23.81 1.63
C PHE A 67 7.68 -22.75 0.56
N GLY A 68 7.30 -23.19 -0.65
CA GLY A 68 6.80 -22.31 -1.70
C GLY A 68 5.54 -21.55 -1.29
N PHE A 69 4.55 -22.23 -0.70
CA PHE A 69 3.34 -21.57 -0.18
C PHE A 69 3.64 -20.63 1.00
N MET A 70 4.54 -21.02 1.89
CA MET A 70 4.97 -20.17 3.00
C MET A 70 5.61 -18.87 2.50
N LEU A 71 6.53 -18.95 1.53
CA LEU A 71 7.15 -17.80 0.89
C LEU A 71 6.12 -16.92 0.17
N LEU A 72 5.15 -17.51 -0.52
CA LEU A 72 4.10 -16.76 -1.20
C LEU A 72 3.21 -16.01 -0.20
N GLY A 73 2.85 -16.65 0.92
CA GLY A 73 2.11 -16.03 2.00
C GLY A 73 2.86 -14.86 2.63
N VAL A 74 4.14 -15.07 2.99
CA VAL A 74 5.00 -14.02 3.57
C VAL A 74 5.21 -12.88 2.57
N GLY A 75 5.50 -13.20 1.31
CA GLY A 75 5.69 -12.21 0.25
C GLY A 75 4.43 -11.36 0.02
N CYS A 76 3.25 -11.99 -0.02
CA CYS A 76 1.98 -11.29 -0.13
C CYS A 76 1.72 -10.38 1.09
N GLY A 77 1.98 -10.87 2.30
CA GLY A 77 1.80 -10.09 3.54
C GLY A 77 2.70 -8.86 3.61
N ILE A 78 3.97 -9.01 3.21
CA ILE A 78 4.92 -7.88 3.14
C ILE A 78 4.45 -6.87 2.09
N ALA A 79 4.11 -7.33 0.88
CA ALA A 79 3.63 -6.44 -0.19
C ALA A 79 2.38 -5.66 0.23
N LEU A 80 1.42 -6.32 0.88
CA LEU A 80 0.21 -5.68 1.39
C LEU A 80 0.55 -4.60 2.43
N THR A 81 1.47 -4.90 3.36
CA THR A 81 1.90 -3.96 4.40
C THR A 81 2.56 -2.73 3.79
N PHE A 82 3.44 -2.91 2.80
CA PHE A 82 4.07 -1.81 2.07
C PHE A 82 3.04 -0.92 1.37
N ILE A 83 2.03 -1.51 0.73
CA ILE A 83 0.95 -0.75 0.08
C ILE A 83 0.18 0.09 1.10
N VAL A 84 -0.19 -0.50 2.25
CA VAL A 84 -0.94 0.22 3.29
C VAL A 84 -0.12 1.37 3.88
N VAL A 85 1.16 1.13 4.18
CA VAL A 85 2.06 2.19 4.70
C VAL A 85 2.28 3.28 3.67
N LEU A 86 2.40 2.96 2.38
CA LEU A 86 2.56 3.92 1.29
C LEU A 86 1.30 4.79 1.10
N VAL A 87 0.12 4.19 1.22
CA VAL A 87 -1.14 4.94 1.17
C VAL A 87 -1.25 5.87 2.39
N LEU A 88 -0.95 5.37 3.59
CA LEU A 88 -0.96 6.18 4.82
C LEU A 88 0.01 7.35 4.74
N SER A 89 1.27 7.10 4.35
CA SER A 89 2.26 8.17 4.21
C SER A 89 1.83 9.20 3.17
N GLY A 90 1.27 8.76 2.04
CA GLY A 90 0.70 9.66 1.03
C GLY A 90 -0.43 10.54 1.58
N LEU A 91 -1.36 9.97 2.35
CA LEU A 91 -2.47 10.72 2.97
C LEU A 91 -1.97 11.73 4.03
N ILE A 92 -0.88 11.41 4.72
CA ILE A 92 -0.24 12.29 5.70
C ILE A 92 0.47 13.44 5.00
N SER A 93 1.26 13.16 3.95
CA SER A 93 1.95 14.17 3.15
C SER A 93 0.98 15.14 2.46
N LEU A 94 -0.17 14.64 1.98
CA LEU A 94 -1.23 15.47 1.41
C LEU A 94 -2.02 16.29 2.46
N GLY A 95 -1.75 16.09 3.74
CA GLY A 95 -2.43 16.78 4.83
C GLY A 95 -3.90 16.37 5.03
N VAL A 96 -4.37 15.32 4.35
CA VAL A 96 -5.76 14.82 4.45
C VAL A 96 -6.06 14.40 5.89
N LEU A 97 -5.12 13.68 6.51
CA LEU A 97 -5.29 13.19 7.87
C LEU A 97 -5.31 14.36 8.88
N SER A 98 -4.41 15.34 8.70
CA SER A 98 -4.36 16.55 9.54
C SER A 98 -5.65 17.37 9.43
N ALA A 99 -6.14 17.60 8.21
CA ALA A 99 -7.38 18.34 7.97
C ALA A 99 -8.60 17.63 8.60
N ALA A 100 -8.68 16.30 8.50
CA ALA A 100 -9.74 15.51 9.11
C ALA A 100 -9.73 15.61 10.65
N VAL A 101 -8.55 15.48 11.27
CA VAL A 101 -8.38 15.61 12.71
C VAL A 101 -8.74 17.03 13.19
N LEU A 102 -8.26 18.06 12.49
CA LEU A 102 -8.54 19.46 12.81
C LEU A 102 -10.05 19.77 12.74
N VAL A 103 -10.74 19.28 11.70
CA VAL A 103 -12.19 19.47 11.56
C VAL A 103 -12.95 18.68 12.62
N GLY A 104 -12.50 17.48 12.97
CA GLY A 104 -13.08 16.67 14.05
C GLY A 104 -13.00 17.38 15.40
N LEU A 105 -11.84 17.97 15.72
CA LEU A 105 -11.62 18.76 16.93
C LEU A 105 -12.46 20.05 16.94
N ASN A 106 -12.49 20.80 15.84
CA ASN A 106 -13.25 22.05 15.72
C ASN A 106 -14.75 21.82 15.95
N LYS A 107 -15.30 20.75 15.37
CA LYS A 107 -16.72 20.39 15.50
C LYS A 107 -17.04 19.61 16.78
N LYS A 108 -16.05 19.32 17.64
CA LYS A 108 -16.15 18.44 18.83
C LYS A 108 -16.86 17.12 18.52
N SER A 109 -16.68 16.58 17.31
CA SER A 109 -17.38 15.38 16.84
C SER A 109 -16.49 14.56 15.91
N TYR A 110 -16.21 13.33 16.33
CA TYR A 110 -15.47 12.35 15.52
C TYR A 110 -16.16 12.07 14.18
N THR A 111 -17.49 12.08 14.17
CA THR A 111 -18.32 11.88 12.97
C THR A 111 -18.05 12.94 11.90
N ALA A 112 -17.83 14.20 12.30
CA ALA A 112 -17.53 15.28 11.36
C ALA A 112 -16.13 15.18 10.77
N GLY A 113 -15.13 14.80 11.58
CA GLY A 113 -13.77 14.54 11.12
C GLY A 113 -13.71 13.38 10.14
N PHE A 114 -14.39 12.28 10.45
CA PHE A 114 -14.44 11.09 9.60
C PHE A 114 -15.17 11.33 8.27
N LYS A 115 -16.26 12.10 8.27
CA LYS A 115 -16.91 12.57 7.03
C LYS A 115 -15.91 13.30 6.13
N THR A 116 -15.13 14.20 6.73
CA THR A 116 -14.17 15.03 6.01
C THR A 116 -13.02 14.19 5.47
N PHE A 117 -12.54 13.21 6.25
CA PHE A 117 -11.56 12.21 5.83
C PHE A 117 -12.01 11.42 4.59
N ILE A 118 -13.23 10.87 4.60
CA ILE A 118 -13.75 10.11 3.46
C ILE A 118 -13.85 10.98 2.20
N ILE A 119 -14.38 12.19 2.32
CA ILE A 119 -14.56 13.07 1.16
C ILE A 119 -13.20 13.47 0.57
N LEU A 120 -12.24 13.90 1.41
CA LEU A 120 -10.90 14.26 0.95
C LEU A 120 -10.13 13.06 0.40
N GLY A 121 -10.21 11.91 1.07
CA GLY A 121 -9.57 10.67 0.63
C GLY A 121 -10.08 10.21 -0.73
N SER A 122 -11.40 10.23 -0.95
CA SER A 122 -12.00 9.89 -2.25
C SER A 122 -11.66 10.90 -3.34
N LEU A 123 -11.40 12.16 -2.98
CA LEU A 123 -11.02 13.21 -3.92
C LEU A 123 -9.57 13.01 -4.40
N VAL A 124 -8.65 12.72 -3.48
CA VAL A 124 -7.27 12.34 -3.82
C VAL A 124 -7.26 11.06 -4.64
N GLY A 125 -7.93 10.01 -4.18
CA GLY A 125 -8.02 8.74 -4.91
C GLY A 125 -8.67 8.90 -6.28
N GLY A 126 -9.69 9.76 -6.39
CA GLY A 126 -10.36 10.08 -7.64
C GLY A 126 -9.46 10.76 -8.66
N ILE A 127 -8.57 11.68 -8.24
CA ILE A 127 -7.56 12.25 -9.14
C ILE A 127 -6.65 11.15 -9.67
N PHE A 128 -6.06 10.32 -8.81
CA PHE A 128 -5.14 9.27 -9.25
C PHE A 128 -5.81 8.26 -10.18
N LEU A 129 -7.02 7.77 -9.84
CA LEU A 129 -7.78 6.86 -10.68
C LEU A 129 -8.23 7.52 -12.00
N GLY A 130 -8.63 8.79 -11.96
CA GLY A 130 -9.08 9.53 -13.14
C GLY A 130 -7.94 9.78 -14.13
N SER A 131 -6.79 10.25 -13.65
CA SER A 131 -5.59 10.45 -14.46
C SER A 131 -5.07 9.12 -15.02
N ALA A 132 -4.98 8.07 -14.20
CA ALA A 132 -4.55 6.75 -14.64
C ALA A 132 -5.53 6.14 -15.67
N GLY A 133 -6.83 6.24 -15.43
CA GLY A 133 -7.87 5.76 -16.33
C GLY A 133 -7.81 6.45 -17.68
N PHE A 134 -7.76 7.78 -17.70
CA PHE A 134 -7.64 8.54 -18.94
C PHE A 134 -6.32 8.29 -19.67
N TRP A 135 -5.23 8.06 -18.94
CA TRP A 135 -3.96 7.67 -19.55
C TRP A 135 -4.07 6.32 -20.28
N VAL A 136 -4.73 5.32 -19.66
CA VAL A 136 -5.00 4.02 -20.30
C VAL A 136 -5.92 4.18 -21.51
N LEU A 137 -7.01 4.94 -21.39
CA LEU A 137 -7.93 5.22 -22.50
C LEU A 137 -7.21 5.91 -23.67
N ASN A 138 -6.34 6.88 -23.39
CA ASN A 138 -5.58 7.57 -24.42
C ASN A 138 -4.63 6.62 -25.17
N LYS A 139 -4.06 5.65 -24.47
CA LYS A 139 -3.18 4.63 -25.06
C LYS A 139 -3.91 3.71 -26.05
N ILE A 140 -5.20 3.47 -25.84
CA ILE A 140 -6.05 2.64 -26.70
C ILE A 140 -6.58 3.44 -27.90
N MET A 141 -7.14 4.63 -27.65
CA MET A 141 -7.86 5.38 -28.67
C MET A 141 -6.97 6.35 -29.48
N LYS A 142 -5.80 6.76 -28.95
CA LYS A 142 -4.90 7.77 -29.56
C LYS A 142 -5.59 9.06 -30.01
N TRP A 143 -6.77 9.37 -29.48
CA TRP A 143 -7.56 10.50 -29.97
C TRP A 143 -6.93 11.86 -29.60
N TRP A 144 -6.21 11.95 -28.48
CA TRP A 144 -5.79 13.22 -27.89
C TRP A 144 -4.30 13.23 -27.49
N THR A 145 -3.70 14.42 -27.41
CA THR A 145 -2.36 14.64 -26.87
C THR A 145 -2.28 14.23 -25.39
N THR A 146 -1.17 13.64 -24.96
CA THR A 146 -1.01 13.07 -23.61
C THR A 146 -1.28 14.08 -22.50
N GLU A 147 -0.91 15.34 -22.69
CA GLU A 147 -1.14 16.42 -21.72
C GLU A 147 -2.64 16.72 -21.52
N THR A 148 -3.42 16.81 -22.59
CA THR A 148 -4.86 17.09 -22.50
C THR A 148 -5.62 15.90 -21.94
N ALA A 149 -5.15 14.67 -22.20
CA ALA A 149 -5.71 13.46 -21.59
C ALA A 149 -5.48 13.40 -20.07
N LEU A 150 -4.28 13.74 -19.60
CA LEU A 150 -3.97 13.80 -18.16
C LEU A 150 -4.81 14.87 -17.45
N LEU A 151 -4.93 16.06 -18.05
CA LEU A 151 -5.65 17.18 -17.43
C LEU A 151 -7.16 16.93 -17.37
N SER A 152 -7.75 16.42 -18.46
CA SER A 152 -9.16 16.01 -18.48
C SER A 152 -9.43 14.84 -17.53
N GLY A 153 -8.51 13.88 -17.44
CA GLY A 153 -8.54 12.79 -16.47
C GLY A 153 -8.56 13.26 -15.02
N SER A 154 -7.72 14.23 -14.66
CA SER A 154 -7.69 14.82 -13.32
C SER A 154 -9.00 15.55 -12.97
N ILE A 155 -9.57 16.31 -13.91
CA ILE A 155 -10.83 17.03 -13.70
C ILE A 155 -12.01 16.06 -13.56
N ALA A 156 -12.10 15.07 -14.46
CA ALA A 156 -13.12 14.03 -14.39
C ALA A 156 -12.97 13.20 -13.10
N GLY A 157 -11.73 12.87 -12.72
CA GLY A 157 -11.37 12.19 -11.50
C GLY A 157 -11.75 12.95 -10.23
N LEU A 158 -11.55 14.27 -10.20
CA LEU A 158 -12.00 15.15 -9.12
C LEU A 158 -13.52 15.10 -8.92
N ILE A 159 -14.26 15.24 -10.01
CA ILE A 159 -15.73 15.25 -9.99
C ILE A 159 -16.25 13.87 -9.54
N ALA A 160 -15.72 12.80 -10.13
CA ALA A 160 -16.07 11.43 -9.76
C ALA A 160 -15.71 11.11 -8.30
N GLY A 161 -14.51 11.50 -7.85
CA GLY A 161 -14.05 11.32 -6.48
C GLY A 161 -14.91 12.06 -5.45
N LEU A 162 -15.34 13.28 -5.76
CA LEU A 162 -16.23 14.06 -4.91
C LEU A 162 -17.63 13.41 -4.81
N LEU A 163 -18.22 13.00 -5.94
CA LEU A 163 -19.49 12.27 -6.00
C LEU A 163 -19.41 10.96 -5.21
N PHE A 164 -18.33 10.21 -5.40
CA PHE A 164 -18.10 8.94 -4.71
C PHE A 164 -17.91 9.14 -3.20
N GLY A 165 -17.17 10.16 -2.77
CA GLY A 165 -17.00 10.50 -1.36
C GLY A 165 -18.31 10.87 -0.67
N TYR A 166 -19.16 11.65 -1.35
CA TYR A 166 -20.49 12.00 -0.84
C TYR A 166 -21.41 10.79 -0.74
N THR A 167 -21.40 9.94 -1.77
CA THR A 167 -22.19 8.69 -1.81
C THR A 167 -21.74 7.72 -0.73
N SER A 168 -20.43 7.54 -0.54
CA SER A 168 -19.86 6.69 0.52
C SER A 168 -20.30 7.16 1.90
N TRP A 169 -20.26 8.46 2.17
CA TRP A 169 -20.77 9.00 3.43
C TRP A 169 -22.25 8.69 3.66
N TYR A 170 -23.08 8.82 2.62
CA TYR A 170 -24.50 8.48 2.68
C TYR A 170 -24.72 7.01 3.03
N VAL A 171 -24.00 6.10 2.37
CA VAL A 171 -24.08 4.66 2.62
C VAL A 171 -23.63 4.32 4.05
N LEU A 172 -22.49 4.86 4.50
CA LEU A 172 -22.00 4.61 5.85
C LEU A 172 -23.00 5.09 6.92
N ARG A 173 -23.57 6.28 6.76
CA ARG A 173 -24.57 6.80 7.70
C ARG A 173 -25.79 5.88 7.77
N ARG A 174 -26.23 5.34 6.64
CA ARG A 174 -27.36 4.42 6.58
C ARG A 174 -27.05 3.08 7.25
N LEU A 175 -25.84 2.56 7.04
CA LEU A 175 -25.38 1.32 7.66
C LEU A 175 -25.27 1.45 9.19
N THR A 176 -24.64 2.53 9.68
CA THR A 176 -24.53 2.79 11.12
C THR A 176 -25.92 2.95 11.76
N GLY A 177 -26.83 3.67 11.11
CA GLY A 177 -28.20 3.82 11.60
C GLY A 177 -28.97 2.49 11.69
N TYR A 178 -28.78 1.61 10.71
CA TYR A 178 -29.38 0.28 10.69
C TYR A 178 -28.87 -0.59 11.86
N ILE A 179 -27.55 -0.62 12.07
CA ILE A 179 -26.93 -1.39 13.16
C ILE A 179 -27.40 -0.87 14.52
N MET A 180 -27.41 0.45 14.72
CA MET A 180 -27.85 1.06 15.98
C MET A 180 -29.33 0.78 16.27
N GLY A 181 -30.18 0.77 15.23
CA GLY A 181 -31.59 0.40 15.36
C GLY A 181 -31.79 -1.06 15.75
N LYS A 182 -30.98 -1.97 15.21
CA LYS A 182 -31.00 -3.40 15.52
C LYS A 182 -30.48 -3.74 16.92
N LEU A 183 -29.54 -2.96 17.47
CA LEU A 183 -28.99 -3.18 18.82
C LEU A 183 -29.89 -2.68 19.96
N LYS A 184 -30.83 -1.77 19.67
CA LYS A 184 -31.71 -1.17 20.68
C LYS A 184 -33.03 -1.95 20.88
N THR A 185 -33.22 -3.03 20.13
CA THR A 185 -34.34 -3.98 20.26
C THR A 185 -33.80 -5.27 20.86
#